data_AF-G9KIZ2-F1
#
_entry.id   AF-G9KIZ2-F1
#
_cell.length_a   1.000
_cell.length_b   1.000
_cell.length_c   1.000
_cell.angle_alpha   90.00
_cell.angle_beta   90.00
_cell.angle_gamma   90.00
#
_symmetry.space_group_name_H-M   'P 1'
#
loop_
_entity.id
_entity.type
_entity.pdbx_description
1 polymer ?
#
loop_
_entity_poly.entity_id
_entity_poly.type
_entity_poly.pdbx_seq_one_letter_code
_entity_poly.pdbx_strand_id
1 'polypeptide(L)' 'LLNQLDGFDSRGDMKVIMATNQIGSLDPALIRPGCIDRKIEFFLPKENTTKHIFEVHTSRIMLADNVTVDDLIMAKD' A
#
# COMPACT_ATOMS: atom_id res chain seq x y z
N LEU A 1 13.74 -7.69 -19.56
CA LEU A 1 13.33 -6.68 -18.57
C LEU A 1 14.40 -6.48 -17.49
N LEU A 2 14.96 -7.55 -16.90
CA LEU A 2 16.02 -7.45 -15.87
C LEU A 2 17.23 -6.61 -16.30
N ASN A 3 17.73 -6.77 -17.54
CA ASN A 3 18.89 -6.00 -18.02
C ASN A 3 18.64 -4.47 -18.10
N GLN A 4 17.38 -4.02 -18.07
CA GLN A 4 17.05 -2.60 -17.98
C GLN A 4 16.99 -2.12 -16.53
N LEU A 5 16.71 -3.03 -15.59
CA LEU A 5 16.77 -2.76 -14.15
C LEU A 5 18.22 -2.79 -13.62
N ASP A 6 19.07 -3.61 -14.23
CA ASP A 6 20.50 -3.76 -13.90
C ASP A 6 21.36 -2.58 -14.42
N GLY A 7 20.77 -1.70 -15.25
CA GLY A 7 21.41 -0.49 -15.78
C GLY A 7 21.14 0.78 -14.97
N PHE A 8 20.48 0.68 -13.80
CA PHE A 8 20.12 1.82 -12.97
C PHE A 8 21.23 2.33 -12.05
N ASP A 9 22.41 1.72 -12.08
CA ASP A 9 23.53 2.26 -11.31
C ASP A 9 24.29 3.34 -12.09
N SER A 10 23.96 4.60 -11.77
CA SER A 10 24.90 5.74 -11.62
C SER A 10 24.26 7.13 -11.76
N ARG A 11 23.03 7.26 -12.31
CA ARG A 11 22.43 8.60 -12.56
C ARG A 11 21.42 9.09 -11.51
N GLY A 12 21.00 8.25 -10.56
CA GLY A 12 20.20 8.67 -9.39
C GLY A 12 18.77 9.17 -9.64
N ASP A 13 18.39 9.49 -10.88
CA ASP A 13 17.16 10.23 -11.22
C ASP A 13 15.89 9.39 -11.37
N MET A 14 16.00 8.05 -11.45
CA MET A 14 14.82 7.20 -11.59
C MET A 14 14.56 6.39 -10.33
N LYS A 15 13.33 6.47 -9.81
CA LYS A 15 12.81 5.62 -8.75
C LYS A 15 11.70 4.75 -9.32
N VAL A 16 11.73 3.47 -9.02
CA VAL A 16 10.69 2.52 -9.44
C VAL A 16 9.92 2.07 -8.21
N ILE A 17 8.59 2.17 -8.26
CA ILE A 17 7.67 1.64 -7.25
C ILE A 17 6.96 0.45 -7.87
N MET A 18 7.02 -0.70 -7.19
CA MET A 18 6.35 -1.93 -7.60
C MET A 18 5.34 -2.34 -6.52
N ALA A 19 4.24 -2.97 -6.92
CA ALA A 19 3.24 -3.53 -6.02
C ALA A 19 2.96 -4.98 -6.41
N THR A 20 2.85 -5.86 -5.41
CA THR A 20 2.48 -7.26 -5.59
C THR A 20 1.59 -7.72 -4.44
N ASN A 21 0.59 -8.54 -4.75
CA ASN A 21 -0.22 -9.22 -3.75
C ASN A 21 0.36 -10.60 -3.38
N GLN A 22 1.41 -11.06 -4.09
CA GLN A 22 2.01 -12.39 -3.91
C GLN A 22 3.54 -12.33 -4.02
N ILE A 23 4.20 -11.98 -2.91
CA ILE A 23 5.67 -11.85 -2.88
C ILE A 23 6.41 -13.17 -3.19
N GLY A 24 5.82 -14.32 -2.84
CA GLY A 24 6.44 -15.64 -3.06
C GLY A 24 6.47 -16.11 -4.51
N SER A 25 5.73 -15.45 -5.41
CA SER A 25 5.69 -15.78 -6.85
C SER A 25 6.76 -15.05 -7.67
N LEU A 26 7.47 -14.08 -7.08
CA LEU A 26 8.46 -13.27 -7.77
C LEU A 26 9.78 -14.00 -7.98
N ASP A 27 10.42 -13.73 -9.11
CA ASP A 27 11.76 -14.20 -9.41
C ASP A 27 12.75 -13.70 -8.33
N PRO A 28 13.48 -14.60 -7.65
CA PRO A 28 14.49 -14.23 -6.65
C PRO A 28 15.54 -13.23 -7.16
N ALA A 29 15.79 -13.17 -8.48
CA ALA A 29 16.72 -12.23 -9.08
C ALA A 29 16.30 -10.76 -8.89
N LEU A 30 14.99 -10.46 -8.85
CA LEU A 30 14.48 -9.11 -8.63
C LEU A 30 14.64 -8.64 -7.16
N ILE A 31 14.73 -9.59 -6.24
CA ILE A 31 14.76 -9.34 -4.79
C ILE A 31 16.19 -9.12 -4.28
N ARG A 32 17.19 -9.25 -5.15
CA ARG A 32 18.60 -9.06 -4.79
C ARG A 32 18.92 -7.58 -4.53
N PRO A 33 19.88 -7.31 -3.62
CA PRO A 33 20.41 -5.96 -3.43
C PRO A 33 20.85 -5.34 -4.76
N GLY A 34 20.47 -4.10 -5.04
CA GLY A 34 20.75 -3.40 -6.30
C GLY A 34 19.60 -3.39 -7.32
N CYS A 35 18.53 -4.17 -7.09
CA CYS A 35 17.29 -4.12 -7.89
C CYS A 35 16.12 -3.56 -7.08
N ILE A 36 15.73 -4.26 -6.00
CA ILE A 36 14.66 -3.84 -5.09
C ILE A 36 15.23 -3.75 -3.67
N ASP A 37 15.64 -2.54 -3.30
CA ASP A 37 16.33 -2.29 -2.02
C ASP A 37 15.39 -2.08 -0.82
N ARG A 38 14.12 -1.77 -1.08
CA ARG A 38 13.11 -1.45 -0.05
C ARG A 38 11.88 -2.32 -0.23
N LYS A 39 11.51 -3.01 0.83
CA LYS A 39 10.28 -3.80 0.93
C LYS A 39 9.39 -3.13 1.95
N ILE A 40 8.18 -2.78 1.55
CA ILE A 40 7.16 -2.21 2.42
C ILE A 40 5.99 -3.17 2.41
N GLU A 41 5.73 -3.80 3.55
CA GLU A 41 4.60 -4.69 3.72
C GLU A 41 3.36 -3.91 4.13
N PHE A 42 2.24 -4.22 3.48
CA PHE A 42 0.94 -3.66 3.80
C PHE A 42 0.12 -4.70 4.56
N PHE A 43 -0.26 -4.34 5.78
CA PHE A 43 -1.17 -5.13 6.60
C PHE A 43 -2.58 -4.61 6.48
N LEU A 44 -3.55 -5.45 6.89
CA LEU A 44 -4.92 -4.99 7.06
C LEU A 44 -4.95 -3.83 8.06
N PRO A 45 -5.75 -2.79 7.80
CA PRO A 45 -5.83 -1.63 8.68
C PRO A 45 -6.37 -2.06 10.04
N LYS A 46 -5.78 -1.49 11.10
CA LYS A 46 -6.33 -1.59 12.46
C LYS A 46 -7.58 -0.72 12.58
N GLU A 47 -8.30 -0.85 13.68
CA GLU A 47 -9.51 -0.07 13.97
C GLU A 47 -9.30 1.44 13.79
N ASN A 48 -8.25 2.01 14.42
CA ASN A 48 -7.92 3.43 14.29
C ASN A 48 -7.65 3.87 12.84
N THR A 49 -6.93 3.05 12.08
CA THR A 49 -6.63 3.34 10.66
C THR A 49 -7.90 3.23 9.82
N THR A 50 -8.75 2.25 10.12
CA THR A 50 -10.04 2.06 9.46
C THR A 50 -10.95 3.26 9.72
N LYS A 51 -11.04 3.72 10.97
CA LYS A 51 -11.75 4.96 11.34
C LYS A 51 -11.28 6.15 10.51
N HIS A 52 -9.97 6.35 10.43
CA HIS A 52 -9.42 7.45 9.66
C HIS A 52 -9.74 7.35 8.16
N ILE A 53 -9.71 6.14 7.59
CA ILE A 53 -10.12 5.91 6.20
C ILE A 53 -11.59 6.30 6.01
N PHE A 54 -12.47 5.87 6.90
CA PHE A 54 -13.88 6.24 6.85
C PHE A 54 -14.06 7.76 6.98
N GLU A 55 -13.42 8.41 7.93
CA GLU A 55 -13.46 9.87 8.11
C GLU A 55 -13.03 10.62 6.85
N VAL A 56 -11.95 10.19 6.18
CA VAL A 56 -11.49 10.82 4.93
C VAL A 56 -12.56 10.67 3.83
N HIS A 57 -13.17 9.49 3.71
CA HIS A 57 -14.17 9.24 2.67
C HIS A 57 -15.54 9.87 2.97
N THR A 58 -15.95 9.95 4.24
CA THR A 58 -17.21 10.58 4.67
C THR A 58 -17.08 12.09 4.84
N SER A 59 -15.87 12.66 4.88
CA SER A 59 -15.65 14.11 5.02
C SER A 59 -16.33 14.97 3.95
N ARG A 60 -16.63 14.38 2.77
CA ARG A 60 -17.27 15.07 1.64
C ARG A 60 -18.73 14.66 1.43
N ILE A 61 -19.28 13.85 2.34
CA ILE A 61 -20.62 13.28 2.24
C ILE A 61 -21.43 13.76 3.43
N MET A 62 -22.68 14.16 3.21
CA MET A 62 -23.61 14.40 4.32
C MET A 62 -24.07 13.05 4.87
N LEU A 63 -23.61 12.73 6.08
CA LEU A 63 -24.14 11.62 6.86
C LEU A 63 -25.49 12.04 7.45
N ALA A 64 -26.41 11.08 7.56
CA ALA A 64 -27.65 11.29 8.32
C ALA A 64 -27.34 11.39 9.82
N ASP A 65 -28.15 12.11 10.58
CA ASP A 65 -27.91 12.40 12.01
C ASP A 65 -27.79 11.13 12.89
N ASN A 66 -28.29 10.00 12.41
CA ASN A 66 -28.25 8.71 13.09
C ASN A 66 -27.09 7.80 12.64
N VAL A 67 -26.15 8.29 11.83
CA VAL A 67 -25.03 7.51 11.31
C VAL A 67 -23.74 7.99 11.94
N THR A 68 -23.11 7.12 12.74
CA THR A 68 -21.75 7.36 13.26
C THR A 68 -20.73 6.45 12.57
N VAL A 69 -19.51 6.96 12.40
CA VAL A 69 -18.43 6.19 11.77
C VAL A 69 -18.07 4.95 12.61
N ASP A 70 -18.18 5.03 13.94
CA ASP A 70 -17.85 3.92 14.83
C ASP A 70 -18.83 2.74 14.64
N ASP A 71 -20.12 3.02 14.44
CA ASP A 71 -21.12 1.98 14.13
C ASP A 71 -20.79 1.25 12.82
N LEU A 72 -20.30 1.97 11.81
CA LEU A 72 -19.93 1.40 10.51
C LEU A 72 -18.70 0.50 10.59
N ILE A 73 -17.78 0.79 11.51
CA ILE A 73 -16.58 -0.03 11.73
C ILE A 73 -16.95 -1.31 12.47
N MET A 74 -17.81 -1.22 13.48
CA MET A 74 -18.26 -2.38 14.27
C MET A 74 -19.18 -3.31 13.48
N ALA A 75 -19.95 -2.80 12.51
CA ALA A 75 -20.80 -3.62 11.66
C ALA A 75 -20.01 -4.50 10.66
N LYS A 76 -18.70 -4.30 10.52
CA LYS A 76 -17.83 -5.08 9.65
C LYS A 76 -17.43 -6.39 10.35
N ASP A 77 -18.41 -7.28 10.52
CA ASP A 77 -18.24 -8.70 10.85
C ASP A 77 -18.84 -9.57 9.74
#